data_AF-A0A8T3YEF2-F1
#
_entry.id   AF-A0A8T3YEF2-F1
#
_cell.length_a   1.000
_cell.length_b   1.000
_cell.length_c   1.000
_cell.angle_alpha   90.00
_cell.angle_beta   90.00
_cell.angle_gamma   90.00
#
_symmetry.space_group_name_H-M   'P 1'
#
loop_
_entity.id
_entity.type
_entity.pdbx_description
1 polymer ?
#
loop_
_entity_poly.entity_id
_entity_poly.type
_entity_poly.pdbx_seq_one_letter_code
_entity_poly.pdbx_strand_id
1 'polypeptide(L)'
;MADKSIFDYEAVEAEVEKLMGNLSLIAHDIKHVRRVARGALFFARLAGGGRDYRTASYIAGLLHDLDRLPSEAKGHTDSSAEVVREFLKNYECHGLENDIVQMVISHSETRGPGGLFKRSVFVADKALEQMGAYVAFRAPIYVAEIEEATGKGTDQTIDLVYEIMTKRLSKFVPEVFPAQTRKLVRYQRSTILSFLDALKQRHRWAVNIAGHCIEATRSKSGKMDDIIGGYKSVGERDAQYKTETMRYLTERPDAFCMDLI
;
A
#
# COMPACT_ATOMS: atom_id res chain seq x y z
N MET A 1 10.18 31.20 -13.47
CA MET A 1 10.63 31.32 -12.07
C MET A 1 10.72 29.90 -11.52
N ALA A 2 11.86 29.51 -10.96
CA ALA A 2 12.01 28.17 -10.37
C ALA A 2 11.13 28.09 -9.12
N ASP A 3 10.16 27.18 -9.15
CA ASP A 3 9.17 27.01 -8.11
C ASP A 3 9.81 26.28 -6.92
N LYS A 4 10.42 27.03 -5.99
CA LYS A 4 11.07 26.48 -4.79
C LYS A 4 10.04 25.71 -3.97
N SER A 5 10.16 24.38 -3.93
CA SER A 5 9.29 23.48 -3.17
C SER A 5 9.02 24.02 -1.75
N ILE A 6 7.74 23.99 -1.34
CA ILE A 6 7.27 24.41 -0.01
C ILE A 6 7.88 23.52 1.09
N PHE A 7 8.09 22.23 0.78
CA PHE A 7 8.76 21.27 1.65
C PHE A 7 10.12 20.86 1.07
N ASP A 8 11.09 20.66 1.94
CA ASP A 8 12.27 19.84 1.62
C ASP A 8 11.86 18.36 1.70
N TYR A 9 11.55 17.76 0.54
CA TYR A 9 11.11 16.37 0.49
C TYR A 9 12.19 15.38 0.96
N GLU A 10 13.48 15.71 0.77
CA GLU A 10 14.57 14.83 1.20
C GLU A 10 14.65 14.81 2.73
N ALA A 11 14.50 15.98 3.37
CA ALA A 11 14.45 16.09 4.82
C ALA A 11 13.25 15.33 5.42
N VAL A 12 12.05 15.51 4.85
CA VAL A 12 10.83 14.81 5.28
C VAL A 12 11.00 13.30 5.15
N GLU A 13 11.46 12.80 3.99
CA GLU A 13 11.66 11.37 3.78
C GLU A 13 12.69 10.77 4.73
N ALA A 14 13.78 11.49 5.01
CA ALA A 14 14.81 11.03 5.94
C ALA A 14 14.29 10.96 7.38
N GLU A 15 13.42 11.87 7.80
CA GLU A 15 12.80 11.83 9.12
C GLU A 15 11.77 10.71 9.23
N VAL A 16 10.92 10.53 8.21
CA VAL A 16 9.98 9.41 8.14
C VAL A 16 10.71 8.07 8.17
N GLU A 17 11.82 7.93 7.45
CA GLU A 17 12.65 6.72 7.48
C GLU A 17 13.21 6.42 8.87
N LYS A 18 13.60 7.45 9.64
CA LYS A 18 14.04 7.29 11.04
C LYS A 18 12.89 6.83 11.94
N LEU A 19 11.72 7.42 11.80
CA LEU A 19 10.54 7.06 12.60
C LEU A 19 10.11 5.61 12.31
N MET A 20 10.05 5.25 11.03
CA MET A 20 9.66 3.92 10.57
C MET A 20 10.73 2.85 10.76
N GLY A 21 12.01 3.23 10.86
CA GLY A 21 13.10 2.28 11.15
C GLY A 21 12.93 1.53 12.47
N ASN A 22 12.06 2.04 13.37
CA ASN A 22 11.69 1.38 14.61
C ASN A 22 10.51 0.40 14.47
N LEU A 23 9.81 0.41 13.34
CA LEU A 23 8.72 -0.53 13.07
C LEU A 23 9.32 -1.88 12.65
N SER A 24 8.90 -2.95 13.33
CA SER A 24 9.35 -4.31 13.04
C SER A 24 8.61 -4.97 11.87
N LEU A 25 7.74 -4.23 11.18
CA LEU A 25 6.82 -4.75 10.15
C LEU A 25 7.41 -4.59 8.74
N ILE A 26 7.74 -5.73 8.12
CA ILE A 26 8.15 -5.86 6.73
C ILE A 26 7.05 -5.36 5.79
N ALA A 27 5.77 -5.65 6.10
CA ALA A 27 4.62 -5.25 5.28
C ALA A 27 4.39 -3.74 5.14
N HIS A 28 4.95 -2.97 6.09
CA HIS A 28 4.71 -1.54 6.29
C HIS A 28 6.01 -0.77 6.43
N ASP A 29 7.01 -1.15 5.63
CA ASP A 29 8.31 -0.49 5.64
C ASP A 29 8.30 0.89 4.95
N ILE A 30 9.44 1.58 4.98
CA ILE A 30 9.61 2.88 4.31
C ILE A 30 9.33 2.82 2.80
N LYS A 31 9.55 1.66 2.15
CA LYS A 31 9.32 1.53 0.72
C LYS A 31 7.83 1.53 0.40
N HIS A 32 7.00 0.92 1.24
CA HIS A 32 5.54 1.00 1.14
C HIS A 32 5.06 2.45 1.15
N VAL A 33 5.41 3.24 2.17
CA VAL A 33 4.92 4.63 2.27
C VAL A 33 5.47 5.52 1.14
N ARG A 34 6.71 5.30 0.69
CA ARG A 34 7.28 6.00 -0.47
C ARG A 34 6.50 5.68 -1.75
N ARG A 35 6.08 4.43 -1.97
CA ARG A 35 5.24 4.07 -3.13
C ARG A 35 3.86 4.68 -3.03
N VAL A 36 3.23 4.67 -1.84
CA VAL A 36 1.94 5.37 -1.61
C VAL A 36 2.07 6.86 -1.89
N ALA A 37 3.10 7.54 -1.39
CA ALA A 37 3.35 8.97 -1.63
C ALA A 37 3.48 9.30 -3.12
N ARG A 38 4.29 8.51 -3.86
CA ARG A 38 4.46 8.68 -5.31
C ARG A 38 3.17 8.42 -6.07
N GLY A 39 2.42 7.38 -5.70
CA GLY A 39 1.10 7.09 -6.25
C GLY A 39 0.10 8.22 -5.98
N ALA A 40 0.08 8.76 -4.76
CA ALA A 40 -0.80 9.86 -4.37
C ALA A 40 -0.48 11.13 -5.17
N LEU A 41 0.80 11.46 -5.35
CA LEU A 41 1.23 12.55 -6.22
C LEU A 41 0.79 12.34 -7.68
N PHE A 42 0.92 11.11 -8.20
CA PHE A 42 0.46 10.76 -9.54
C PHE A 42 -1.06 10.96 -9.69
N PHE A 43 -1.87 10.41 -8.77
CA PHE A 43 -3.33 10.59 -8.82
C PHE A 43 -3.76 12.04 -8.59
N ALA A 44 -3.04 12.81 -7.77
CA ALA A 44 -3.29 14.24 -7.61
C ALA A 44 -3.01 15.04 -8.88
N ARG A 45 -2.03 14.63 -9.69
CA ARG A 45 -1.78 15.21 -11.02
C ARG A 45 -2.87 14.82 -12.02
N LEU A 46 -3.26 13.54 -12.04
CA LEU A 46 -4.34 13.04 -12.88
C LEU A 46 -5.68 13.75 -12.60
N ALA A 47 -5.88 14.19 -11.35
CA ALA A 47 -7.01 15.00 -10.92
C ALA A 47 -7.03 16.45 -11.44
N GLY A 48 -5.96 16.90 -12.11
CA GLY A 48 -5.77 18.32 -12.41
C GLY A 48 -5.47 19.17 -11.16
N GLY A 49 -5.04 18.55 -10.07
CA GLY A 49 -4.76 19.25 -8.81
C GLY A 49 -3.67 20.30 -8.95
N GLY A 50 -3.79 21.41 -8.21
CA GLY A 50 -2.76 22.45 -8.11
C GLY A 50 -1.53 21.99 -7.34
N ARG A 51 -0.55 22.89 -7.21
CA ARG A 51 0.70 22.62 -6.49
C ARG A 51 0.46 22.17 -5.05
N ASP A 52 -0.32 22.92 -4.30
CA ASP A 52 -0.61 22.68 -2.89
C ASP A 52 -1.24 21.31 -2.64
N TYR A 53 -2.23 20.96 -3.46
CA TYR A 53 -2.88 19.64 -3.37
C TYR A 53 -1.91 18.49 -3.67
N ARG A 54 -1.01 18.66 -4.66
CA ARG A 54 0.02 17.67 -4.99
C ARG A 54 1.03 17.51 -3.87
N THR A 55 1.49 18.62 -3.27
CA THR A 55 2.38 18.63 -2.11
C THR A 55 1.73 17.93 -0.92
N ALA A 56 0.52 18.35 -0.54
CA ALA A 56 -0.22 17.74 0.55
C ALA A 56 -0.47 16.24 0.34
N SER A 57 -0.80 15.82 -0.89
CA SER A 57 -0.97 14.41 -1.24
C SER A 57 0.31 13.58 -1.08
N TYR A 58 1.45 14.13 -1.49
CA TYR A 58 2.74 13.45 -1.36
C TYR A 58 3.13 13.27 0.10
N ILE A 59 3.09 14.36 0.88
CA ILE A 59 3.43 14.36 2.30
C ILE A 59 2.47 13.45 3.07
N ALA A 60 1.15 13.56 2.84
CA ALA A 60 0.17 12.67 3.48
C ALA A 60 0.43 11.19 3.15
N GLY A 61 0.83 10.87 1.92
CA GLY A 61 1.18 9.49 1.55
C GLY A 61 2.41 8.95 2.27
N LEU A 62 3.42 9.80 2.56
CA LEU A 62 4.57 9.40 3.39
C LEU A 62 4.18 9.15 4.85
N LEU A 63 3.21 9.91 5.36
CA LEU A 63 2.88 9.93 6.78
C LEU A 63 1.69 9.04 7.18
N HIS A 64 0.94 8.49 6.21
CA HIS A 64 -0.36 7.85 6.46
C HIS A 64 -0.35 6.63 7.41
N ASP A 65 0.83 6.04 7.59
CA ASP A 65 1.06 4.77 8.28
C ASP A 65 2.10 4.89 9.41
N LEU A 66 2.41 6.11 9.88
CA LEU A 66 3.47 6.35 10.87
C LEU A 66 3.26 5.65 12.21
N ASP A 67 2.01 5.43 12.63
CA ASP A 67 1.70 4.69 13.84
C ASP A 67 0.83 3.48 13.51
N ARG A 68 1.49 2.34 13.30
CA ARG A 68 0.83 1.09 12.91
C ARG A 68 1.17 -0.03 13.89
N LEU A 69 0.14 -0.56 14.54
CA LEU A 69 0.26 -1.71 15.43
C LEU A 69 0.15 -3.03 14.64
N PRO A 70 0.77 -4.13 15.12
CA PRO A 70 0.73 -5.45 14.49
C PRO A 70 -0.63 -6.18 14.66
N SER A 71 -1.75 -5.50 14.42
CA SER A 71 -3.10 -6.06 14.60
C SER A 71 -4.09 -5.52 13.57
N GLU A 72 -5.02 -6.36 13.12
CA GLU A 72 -6.15 -5.96 12.26
C GLU A 72 -7.30 -5.31 13.04
N ALA A 73 -7.37 -5.52 14.36
CA ALA A 73 -8.50 -5.09 15.18
C ALA A 73 -8.45 -3.61 15.54
N LYS A 74 -7.27 -2.97 15.49
CA LYS A 74 -7.06 -1.58 15.90
C LYS A 74 -6.98 -0.68 14.66
N GLY A 75 -7.87 0.30 14.57
CA GLY A 75 -7.78 1.34 13.55
C GLY A 75 -6.58 2.25 13.81
N HIS A 76 -5.76 2.51 12.80
CA HIS A 76 -4.51 3.27 12.91
C HIS A 76 -4.60 4.72 12.47
N THR A 77 -5.71 5.12 11.86
CA THR A 77 -5.87 6.45 11.24
C THR A 77 -5.83 7.59 12.25
N ASP A 78 -6.47 7.42 13.41
CA ASP A 78 -6.58 8.48 14.41
C ASP A 78 -5.25 8.68 15.15
N SER A 79 -4.59 7.58 15.52
CA SER A 79 -3.29 7.64 16.19
C SER A 79 -2.18 8.11 15.25
N SER A 80 -2.20 7.67 13.98
CA SER A 80 -1.32 8.22 12.95
C SER A 80 -1.55 9.72 12.77
N ALA A 81 -2.80 10.20 12.79
CA ALA A 81 -3.09 11.63 12.68
C ALA A 81 -2.53 12.47 13.83
N GLU A 82 -2.50 11.94 15.06
CA GLU A 82 -1.85 12.61 16.20
C GLU A 82 -0.33 12.71 15.99
N VAL A 83 0.32 11.62 15.59
CA VAL A 83 1.76 11.61 15.29
C VAL A 83 2.08 12.57 14.13
N VAL A 84 1.25 12.59 13.08
CA VAL A 84 1.40 13.53 11.96
C VAL A 84 1.32 14.99 12.42
N ARG A 85 0.39 15.33 13.31
CA ARG A 85 0.29 16.71 13.83
C ARG A 85 1.56 17.14 14.55
N GLU A 86 2.12 16.26 15.38
CA GLU A 86 3.38 16.55 16.07
C GLU A 86 4.56 16.64 15.09
N PHE A 87 4.64 15.72 14.12
CA PHE A 87 5.65 15.73 13.07
C PHE A 87 5.66 17.04 12.28
N LEU A 88 4.48 17.51 11.85
CA LEU A 88 4.34 18.72 11.03
C LEU A 88 4.73 20.01 11.77
N LYS A 89 4.77 20.02 13.11
CA LYS A 89 5.25 21.20 13.87
C LYS A 89 6.72 21.54 13.59
N ASN A 90 7.49 20.57 13.09
CA ASN A 90 8.90 20.76 12.73
C ASN A 90 9.08 21.40 11.34
N TYR A 91 7.99 21.65 10.60
CA TYR A 91 8.03 22.09 9.21
C TYR A 91 7.16 23.33 8.98
N GLU A 92 7.62 24.24 8.13
CA GLU A 92 6.78 25.33 7.62
C GLU A 92 5.82 24.75 6.57
N CYS A 93 4.58 24.48 6.97
CA CYS A 93 3.60 23.79 6.12
C CYS A 93 2.70 24.76 5.34
N HIS A 94 2.83 26.08 5.54
CA HIS A 94 2.16 27.15 4.76
C HIS A 94 0.63 26.97 4.62
N GLY A 95 -0.05 26.46 5.66
CA GLY A 95 -1.50 26.26 5.65
C GLY A 95 -1.95 24.89 5.13
N LEU A 96 -1.04 24.00 4.75
CA LEU A 96 -1.34 22.64 4.26
C LEU A 96 -1.52 21.61 5.38
N GLU A 97 -1.26 21.97 6.64
CA GLU A 97 -1.28 21.06 7.79
C GLU A 97 -2.61 20.31 7.89
N ASN A 98 -3.72 21.05 7.83
CA ASN A 98 -5.06 20.47 7.94
C ASN A 98 -5.37 19.55 6.77
N ASP A 99 -4.96 19.91 5.54
CA ASP A 99 -5.19 19.08 4.37
C ASP A 99 -4.41 17.76 4.46
N ILE A 100 -3.14 17.81 4.89
CA ILE A 100 -2.31 16.63 5.12
C ILE A 100 -2.95 15.70 6.16
N VAL A 101 -3.30 16.25 7.32
CA VAL A 101 -3.93 15.49 8.42
C VAL A 101 -5.28 14.88 7.99
N GLN A 102 -6.12 15.62 7.28
CA GLN A 102 -7.40 15.10 6.79
C GLN A 102 -7.24 14.01 5.74
N MET A 103 -6.23 14.10 4.87
CA MET A 103 -5.91 13.00 3.95
C MET A 103 -5.46 11.75 4.71
N VAL A 104 -4.66 11.89 5.77
CA VAL A 104 -4.26 10.76 6.63
C VAL A 104 -5.45 10.16 7.36
N ILE A 105 -6.33 10.94 7.96
CA ILE A 105 -7.51 10.41 8.68
C ILE A 105 -8.41 9.62 7.72
N SER A 106 -8.67 10.18 6.54
CA SER A 106 -9.65 9.63 5.60
C SER A 106 -9.11 8.59 4.61
N HIS A 107 -7.81 8.26 4.64
CA HIS A 107 -7.20 7.36 3.64
C HIS A 107 -7.73 5.91 3.69
N SER A 108 -8.38 5.51 4.78
CA SER A 108 -8.98 4.19 4.95
C SER A 108 -10.47 4.14 4.55
N GLU A 109 -11.10 5.31 4.36
CA GLU A 109 -12.54 5.45 4.15
C GLU A 109 -12.95 5.43 2.68
N THR A 110 -14.01 4.68 2.36
CA THR A 110 -14.58 4.63 1.01
C THR A 110 -15.62 5.72 0.73
N ARG A 111 -15.98 6.53 1.74
CA ARG A 111 -16.98 7.62 1.65
C ARG A 111 -16.50 8.86 2.40
N GLY A 112 -16.85 10.05 1.92
CA GLY A 112 -16.76 11.30 2.69
C GLY A 112 -16.68 12.57 1.85
N PRO A 113 -16.52 13.73 2.51
CA PRO A 113 -16.70 15.05 1.89
C PRO A 113 -15.60 15.36 0.86
N GLY A 114 -15.99 16.02 -0.25
CA GLY A 114 -15.05 16.51 -1.27
C GLY A 114 -14.75 15.55 -2.44
N GLY A 115 -15.32 14.35 -2.45
CA GLY A 115 -15.13 13.35 -3.51
C GLY A 115 -13.74 12.68 -3.47
N LEU A 116 -13.61 11.53 -4.14
CA LEU A 116 -12.37 10.73 -4.10
C LEU A 116 -11.16 11.40 -4.76
N PHE A 117 -11.38 12.47 -5.54
CA PHE A 117 -10.28 13.26 -6.08
C PHE A 117 -9.50 14.06 -5.03
N LYS A 118 -10.06 14.30 -3.83
CA LYS A 118 -9.31 14.79 -2.67
C LYS A 118 -8.67 13.67 -1.85
N ARG A 119 -8.82 12.42 -2.29
CA ARG A 119 -8.35 11.20 -1.60
C ARG A 119 -7.33 10.43 -2.44
N SER A 120 -6.40 11.16 -3.06
CA SER A 120 -5.26 10.58 -3.80
C SER A 120 -4.51 9.51 -3.00
N VAL A 121 -4.33 9.71 -1.69
CA VAL A 121 -3.72 8.75 -0.77
C VAL A 121 -4.54 7.46 -0.69
N PHE A 122 -5.87 7.55 -0.53
CA PHE A 122 -6.75 6.38 -0.58
C PHE A 122 -6.60 5.63 -1.90
N VAL A 123 -6.62 6.35 -3.04
CA VAL A 123 -6.52 5.70 -4.36
C VAL A 123 -5.17 5.01 -4.50
N ALA A 124 -4.07 5.65 -4.09
CA ALA A 124 -2.73 5.09 -4.12
C ALA A 124 -2.60 3.84 -3.24
N ASP A 125 -2.95 3.93 -1.96
CA ASP A 125 -2.88 2.79 -1.03
C ASP A 125 -3.79 1.66 -1.51
N LYS A 126 -5.05 1.94 -1.88
CA LYS A 126 -5.99 0.87 -2.23
C LYS A 126 -5.73 0.25 -3.61
N ALA A 127 -5.53 1.07 -4.64
CA ALA A 127 -5.41 0.57 -6.00
C ALA A 127 -4.03 0.02 -6.34
N LEU A 128 -2.95 0.53 -5.71
CA LEU A 128 -1.58 0.15 -6.03
C LEU A 128 -0.96 -0.78 -4.98
N GLU A 129 -1.28 -0.58 -3.69
CA GLU A 129 -0.64 -1.34 -2.59
C GLU A 129 -1.56 -2.41 -1.96
N GLN A 130 -2.87 -2.41 -2.28
CA GLN A 130 -3.85 -3.37 -1.75
C GLN A 130 -4.63 -4.15 -2.83
N MET A 131 -4.22 -4.06 -4.11
CA MET A 131 -4.71 -4.92 -5.20
C MET A 131 -3.59 -5.36 -6.14
N GLY A 132 -3.94 -6.16 -7.17
CA GLY A 132 -3.00 -6.59 -8.20
C GLY A 132 -2.16 -7.80 -7.87
N ALA A 133 -1.20 -8.07 -8.77
CA ALA A 133 -0.27 -9.17 -8.61
C ALA A 133 0.64 -9.01 -7.38
N TYR A 134 1.05 -7.78 -7.08
CA TYR A 134 1.92 -7.46 -5.94
C TYR A 134 1.32 -7.94 -4.61
N VAL A 135 0.00 -7.84 -4.46
CA VAL A 135 -0.67 -8.21 -3.22
C VAL A 135 -0.74 -9.72 -3.00
N ALA A 136 -0.60 -10.53 -4.04
CA ALA A 136 -0.40 -11.97 -3.87
C ALA A 136 0.85 -12.29 -3.04
N PHE A 137 1.86 -11.42 -3.07
CA PHE A 137 3.07 -11.54 -2.26
C PHE A 137 2.97 -10.76 -0.94
N ARG A 138 2.51 -9.50 -0.99
CA ARG A 138 2.45 -8.63 0.20
C ARG A 138 1.48 -9.17 1.26
N ALA A 139 0.32 -9.70 0.87
CA ALA A 139 -0.68 -10.13 1.84
C ALA A 139 -0.22 -11.30 2.72
N PRO A 140 0.39 -12.39 2.19
CA PRO A 140 0.99 -13.42 3.02
C PRO A 140 2.08 -12.92 3.97
N ILE A 141 2.92 -11.96 3.52
CA ILE A 141 3.94 -11.33 4.38
C ILE A 141 3.24 -10.66 5.56
N TYR A 142 2.28 -9.77 5.28
CA TYR A 142 1.54 -9.05 6.31
C TYR A 142 0.82 -9.98 7.29
N VAL A 143 0.10 -10.98 6.78
CA VAL A 143 -0.64 -11.91 7.63
C VAL A 143 0.30 -12.75 8.49
N ALA A 144 1.53 -13.01 8.07
CA ALA A 144 2.51 -13.67 8.94
C ALA A 144 3.06 -12.78 10.07
N GLU A 145 2.84 -11.45 10.02
CA GLU A 145 3.33 -10.49 11.02
C GLU A 145 2.29 -10.12 12.09
N ILE A 146 1.00 -10.33 11.82
CA ILE A 146 -0.06 -9.96 12.76
C ILE A 146 -0.21 -10.99 13.89
N GLU A 147 -0.68 -10.52 15.04
CA GLU A 147 -0.91 -11.33 16.23
C GLU A 147 -1.76 -12.58 15.95
N GLU A 148 -2.77 -12.47 15.08
CA GLU A 148 -3.72 -13.54 14.72
C GLU A 148 -3.07 -14.75 14.02
N ALA A 149 -1.83 -14.62 13.51
CA ALA A 149 -1.07 -15.71 12.92
C ALA A 149 -0.09 -16.38 13.90
N THR A 150 0.05 -15.85 15.12
CA THR A 150 0.96 -16.40 16.13
C THR A 150 0.58 -17.84 16.48
N GLY A 151 1.56 -18.74 16.45
CA GLY A 151 1.35 -20.17 16.75
C GLY A 151 0.65 -20.98 15.65
N LYS A 152 0.24 -20.35 14.54
CA LYS A 152 -0.36 -21.07 13.39
C LYS A 152 0.73 -21.70 12.51
N GLY A 153 0.49 -22.90 12.00
CA GLY A 153 1.31 -23.50 10.94
C GLY A 153 1.16 -22.75 9.60
N THR A 154 2.04 -23.01 8.62
CA THR A 154 1.97 -22.36 7.29
C THR A 154 0.61 -22.53 6.62
N ASP A 155 0.05 -23.74 6.63
CA ASP A 155 -1.27 -24.00 6.02
C ASP A 155 -2.42 -23.21 6.66
N GLN A 156 -2.41 -23.11 7.99
CA GLN A 156 -3.42 -22.34 8.73
C GLN A 156 -3.26 -20.83 8.50
N THR A 157 -2.03 -20.36 8.30
CA THR A 157 -1.76 -18.97 7.93
C THR A 157 -2.18 -18.67 6.49
N ILE A 158 -2.06 -19.62 5.57
CA ILE A 158 -2.60 -19.50 4.21
C ILE A 158 -4.14 -19.35 4.24
N ASP A 159 -4.83 -20.14 5.06
CA ASP A 159 -6.28 -19.98 5.22
C ASP A 159 -6.63 -18.58 5.76
N LEU A 160 -5.86 -18.10 6.74
CA LEU A 160 -6.02 -16.75 7.29
C LEU A 160 -5.77 -15.65 6.23
N VAL A 161 -4.81 -15.84 5.31
CA VAL A 161 -4.60 -14.95 4.18
C VAL A 161 -5.86 -14.85 3.34
N TYR A 162 -6.45 -15.99 2.97
CA TYR A 162 -7.68 -16.01 2.17
C TYR A 162 -8.82 -15.29 2.89
N GLU A 163 -9.03 -15.54 4.19
CA GLU A 163 -10.09 -14.92 4.99
C GLU A 163 -9.94 -13.39 5.07
N ILE A 164 -8.76 -12.92 5.48
CA ILE A 164 -8.47 -11.48 5.63
C ILE A 164 -8.61 -10.76 4.30
N MET A 165 -8.04 -11.32 3.23
CA MET A 165 -8.06 -10.69 1.92
C MET A 165 -9.46 -10.67 1.31
N THR A 166 -10.24 -11.74 1.47
CA THR A 166 -11.64 -11.75 1.03
C THR A 166 -12.45 -10.67 1.74
N LYS A 167 -12.27 -10.52 3.06
CA LYS A 167 -12.93 -9.46 3.84
C LYS A 167 -12.51 -8.07 3.37
N ARG A 168 -11.21 -7.83 3.16
CA ARG A 168 -10.70 -6.53 2.67
C ARG A 168 -11.22 -6.21 1.28
N LEU A 169 -11.17 -7.18 0.37
CA LEU A 169 -11.59 -7.01 -1.03
C LEU A 169 -13.09 -6.76 -1.17
N SER A 170 -13.92 -7.21 -0.23
CA SER A 170 -15.36 -6.88 -0.22
C SER A 170 -15.63 -5.37 -0.16
N LYS A 171 -14.70 -4.59 0.41
CA LYS A 171 -14.80 -3.13 0.55
C LYS A 171 -14.39 -2.36 -0.71
N PHE A 172 -13.72 -3.02 -1.66
CA PHE A 172 -13.08 -2.37 -2.81
C PHE A 172 -13.88 -2.48 -4.11
N VAL A 173 -15.09 -1.93 -4.10
CA VAL A 173 -15.97 -1.92 -5.28
C VAL A 173 -15.46 -0.89 -6.30
N PRO A 174 -15.12 -1.27 -7.55
CA PRO A 174 -14.52 -0.34 -8.52
C PRO A 174 -15.32 0.94 -8.75
N GLU A 175 -16.63 0.88 -8.60
CA GLU A 175 -17.56 1.99 -8.80
C GLU A 175 -17.35 3.12 -7.80
N VAL A 176 -16.77 2.83 -6.62
CA VAL A 176 -16.41 3.90 -5.69
C VAL A 176 -15.29 4.74 -6.28
N PHE A 177 -14.29 4.15 -6.94
CA PHE A 177 -13.11 4.86 -7.43
C PHE A 177 -13.42 5.91 -8.52
N PRO A 178 -12.57 6.96 -8.66
CA PRO A 178 -12.68 7.95 -9.73
C PRO A 178 -12.78 7.29 -11.10
N ALA A 179 -13.62 7.83 -12.00
CA ALA A 179 -13.92 7.21 -13.29
C ALA A 179 -12.66 6.87 -14.10
N GLN A 180 -11.67 7.77 -14.07
CA GLN A 180 -10.38 7.64 -14.74
C GLN A 180 -9.55 6.45 -14.24
N THR A 181 -9.73 6.01 -13.00
CA THR A 181 -8.94 4.90 -12.42
C THR A 181 -9.70 3.58 -12.41
N ARG A 182 -10.97 3.54 -12.82
CA ARG A 182 -11.81 2.33 -12.75
C ARG A 182 -11.27 1.18 -13.59
N LYS A 183 -10.68 1.45 -14.75
CA LYS A 183 -10.08 0.40 -15.59
C LYS A 183 -8.92 -0.28 -14.86
N LEU A 184 -7.99 0.50 -14.32
CA LEU A 184 -6.90 0.03 -13.45
C LEU A 184 -7.44 -0.77 -12.26
N VAL A 185 -8.39 -0.21 -11.50
CA VAL A 185 -8.95 -0.88 -10.32
C VAL A 185 -9.63 -2.19 -10.68
N ARG A 186 -10.37 -2.25 -11.80
CA ARG A 186 -10.99 -3.51 -12.26
C ARG A 186 -9.94 -4.56 -12.63
N TYR A 187 -8.89 -4.16 -13.34
CA TYR A 187 -7.77 -5.04 -13.65
C TYR A 187 -7.14 -5.59 -12.36
N GLN A 188 -6.69 -4.70 -11.49
CA GLN A 188 -6.03 -5.02 -10.22
C GLN A 188 -6.92 -5.90 -9.33
N ARG A 189 -8.23 -5.61 -9.26
CA ARG A 189 -9.23 -6.42 -8.55
C ARG A 189 -9.39 -7.81 -9.17
N SER A 190 -9.43 -7.91 -10.50
CA SER A 190 -9.55 -9.21 -11.19
C SER A 190 -8.34 -10.10 -10.94
N THR A 191 -7.14 -9.53 -10.92
CA THR A 191 -5.90 -10.23 -10.60
C THR A 191 -5.96 -10.79 -9.19
N ILE A 192 -6.26 -9.98 -8.17
CA ILE A 192 -6.33 -10.50 -6.80
C ILE A 192 -7.46 -11.53 -6.60
N LEU A 193 -8.60 -11.39 -7.28
CA LEU A 193 -9.67 -12.41 -7.26
C LEU A 193 -9.19 -13.75 -7.83
N SER A 194 -8.42 -13.72 -8.92
CA SER A 194 -7.83 -14.94 -9.50
C SER A 194 -6.85 -15.62 -8.53
N PHE A 195 -6.04 -14.84 -7.80
CA PHE A 195 -5.17 -15.39 -6.77
C PHE A 195 -5.96 -15.99 -5.60
N LEU A 196 -6.96 -15.29 -5.08
CA LEU A 196 -7.76 -15.78 -3.95
C LEU A 196 -8.55 -17.04 -4.29
N ASP A 197 -9.11 -17.12 -5.50
CA ASP A 197 -9.78 -18.34 -5.98
C ASP A 197 -8.81 -19.52 -6.07
N ALA A 198 -7.61 -19.28 -6.63
CA ALA A 198 -6.57 -20.28 -6.70
C ALA A 198 -6.06 -20.72 -5.31
N LEU A 199 -5.95 -19.78 -4.37
CA LEU A 199 -5.55 -20.07 -2.99
C LEU A 199 -6.61 -20.92 -2.27
N LYS A 200 -7.90 -20.57 -2.44
CA LYS A 200 -9.04 -21.33 -1.92
C LYS A 200 -9.07 -22.76 -2.44
N GLN A 201 -8.81 -22.93 -3.74
CA GLN A 201 -8.73 -24.22 -4.40
C GLN A 201 -7.37 -24.92 -4.21
N ARG A 202 -6.47 -24.35 -3.40
CA ARG A 202 -5.13 -24.87 -3.11
C ARG A 202 -4.31 -25.19 -4.37
N HIS A 203 -4.42 -24.35 -5.41
CA HIS A 203 -3.58 -24.46 -6.60
C HIS A 203 -2.11 -24.29 -6.20
N ARG A 204 -1.26 -25.18 -6.69
CA ARG A 204 0.17 -25.25 -6.32
C ARG A 204 0.89 -23.91 -6.43
N TRP A 205 0.64 -23.15 -7.50
CA TRP A 205 1.31 -21.87 -7.75
C TRP A 205 0.94 -20.82 -6.69
N ALA A 206 -0.33 -20.74 -6.28
CA ALA A 206 -0.80 -19.77 -5.29
C ALA A 206 -0.34 -20.13 -3.87
N VAL A 207 -0.43 -21.42 -3.51
CA VAL A 207 0.09 -21.95 -2.24
C VAL A 207 1.59 -21.71 -2.13
N ASN A 208 2.35 -21.87 -3.22
CA ASN A 208 3.79 -21.63 -3.23
C ASN A 208 4.16 -20.15 -3.03
N ILE A 209 3.45 -19.21 -3.67
CA ILE A 209 3.66 -17.78 -3.42
C ILE A 209 3.44 -17.48 -1.93
N ALA A 210 2.30 -17.93 -1.39
CA ALA A 210 1.93 -17.64 0.00
C ALA A 210 2.88 -18.31 1.00
N GLY A 211 3.20 -19.59 0.82
CA GLY A 211 4.11 -20.35 1.66
C GLY A 211 5.50 -19.74 1.71
N HIS A 212 6.09 -19.42 0.55
CA HIS A 212 7.40 -18.75 0.47
C HIS A 212 7.42 -17.45 1.28
N CYS A 213 6.41 -16.61 1.09
CA CYS A 213 6.31 -15.33 1.78
C CYS A 213 6.15 -15.49 3.30
N ILE A 214 5.29 -16.41 3.75
CA ILE A 214 5.06 -16.68 5.18
C ILE A 214 6.34 -17.19 5.84
N GLU A 215 7.03 -18.14 5.20
CA GLU A 215 8.27 -18.73 5.72
C GLU A 215 9.38 -17.69 5.79
N ALA A 216 9.56 -16.90 4.72
CA ALA A 216 10.56 -15.85 4.65
C ALA A 216 10.36 -14.75 5.72
N THR A 217 9.11 -14.37 5.98
CA THR A 217 8.74 -13.44 7.04
C THR A 217 9.08 -14.02 8.42
N ARG A 218 8.68 -15.27 8.70
CA ARG A 218 8.94 -15.93 9.99
C ARG A 218 10.43 -16.11 10.27
N SER A 219 11.22 -16.38 9.24
CA SER A 219 12.66 -16.48 9.36
C SER A 219 13.37 -15.12 9.39
N LYS A 220 12.63 -14.00 9.29
CA LYS A 220 13.17 -12.63 9.21
C LYS A 220 14.25 -12.48 8.14
N SER A 221 14.05 -13.11 6.99
CA SER A 221 15.09 -13.32 5.97
C SER A 221 15.38 -12.10 5.07
N GLY A 222 14.77 -10.95 5.31
CA GLY A 222 15.07 -9.73 4.55
C GLY A 222 13.94 -8.72 4.54
N LYS A 223 14.07 -7.74 3.63
CA LYS A 223 13.01 -6.76 3.35
C LYS A 223 12.04 -7.33 2.31
N MET A 224 10.87 -6.71 2.17
CA MET A 224 9.82 -7.21 1.29
C MET A 224 10.28 -7.44 -0.14
N ASP A 225 10.93 -6.45 -0.75
CA ASP A 225 11.42 -6.55 -2.13
C ASP A 225 12.41 -7.71 -2.31
N ASP A 226 13.21 -8.03 -1.28
CA ASP A 226 14.17 -9.14 -1.33
C ASP A 226 13.45 -10.49 -1.28
N ILE A 227 12.43 -10.60 -0.42
CA ILE A 227 11.57 -11.80 -0.32
C ILE A 227 10.90 -12.06 -1.68
N ILE A 228 10.34 -11.02 -2.30
CA ILE A 228 9.67 -11.12 -3.61
C ILE A 228 10.68 -11.43 -4.71
N GLY A 229 11.82 -10.73 -4.73
CA GLY A 229 12.87 -10.93 -5.71
C GLY A 229 13.44 -12.36 -5.68
N GLY A 230 13.60 -12.92 -4.47
CA GLY A 230 14.10 -14.27 -4.23
C GLY A 230 13.13 -15.41 -4.56
N TYR A 231 11.84 -15.12 -4.75
CA TYR A 231 10.83 -16.14 -5.06
C TYR A 231 11.14 -16.85 -6.39
N LYS A 232 11.15 -18.19 -6.41
CA LYS A 232 11.35 -18.98 -7.64
C LYS A 232 10.02 -19.55 -8.11
N SER A 233 9.55 -19.09 -9.27
CA SER A 233 8.29 -19.57 -9.84
C SER A 233 8.36 -21.06 -10.17
N VAL A 234 7.24 -21.75 -9.96
CA VAL A 234 7.04 -23.18 -10.23
C VAL A 234 6.17 -23.43 -11.46
N GLY A 235 5.57 -22.40 -12.04
CA GLY A 235 4.79 -22.47 -13.27
C GLY A 235 4.66 -21.11 -13.97
N GLU A 236 3.85 -21.08 -15.03
CA GLU A 236 3.64 -19.87 -15.83
C GLU A 236 2.82 -18.81 -15.08
N ARG A 237 1.84 -19.24 -14.27
CA ARG A 237 0.91 -18.32 -13.60
C ARG A 237 1.60 -17.48 -12.53
N ASP A 238 2.34 -18.11 -11.62
CA ASP A 238 3.12 -17.41 -10.61
C ASP A 238 4.32 -16.66 -11.20
N ALA A 239 4.87 -17.10 -12.35
CA ALA A 239 5.83 -16.30 -13.10
C ALA A 239 5.21 -14.98 -13.60
N GLN A 240 3.99 -15.00 -14.14
CA GLN A 240 3.28 -13.78 -14.56
C GLN A 240 3.08 -12.82 -13.37
N TYR A 241 2.63 -13.34 -12.22
CA TYR A 241 2.48 -12.53 -11.01
C TYR A 241 3.80 -11.93 -10.55
N LYS A 242 4.89 -12.72 -10.55
CA LYS A 242 6.22 -12.23 -10.20
C LYS A 242 6.66 -11.13 -11.16
N THR A 243 6.54 -11.33 -12.46
CA THR A 243 6.92 -10.33 -13.47
C THR A 243 6.16 -9.02 -13.29
N GLU A 244 4.83 -9.06 -13.16
CA GLU A 244 4.03 -7.86 -12.93
C GLU A 244 4.42 -7.16 -11.62
N THR A 245 4.64 -7.94 -10.56
CA THR A 245 5.09 -7.41 -9.27
C THR A 245 6.46 -6.74 -9.37
N MET A 246 7.43 -7.35 -10.04
CA MET A 246 8.75 -6.76 -10.20
C MET A 246 8.71 -5.50 -11.05
N ARG A 247 7.84 -5.45 -12.07
CA ARG A 247 7.57 -4.20 -12.81
C ARG A 247 7.02 -3.14 -11.87
N TYR A 248 6.01 -3.46 -11.06
CA TYR A 248 5.46 -2.54 -10.07
C TYR A 248 6.52 -1.99 -9.09
N LEU A 249 7.42 -2.85 -8.60
CA LEU A 249 8.45 -2.47 -7.62
C LEU A 249 9.59 -1.62 -8.23
N THR A 250 9.83 -1.72 -9.54
CA THR A 250 10.97 -1.07 -10.21
C THR A 250 10.58 0.11 -11.09
N GLU A 251 9.39 0.10 -11.67
CA GLU A 251 8.85 1.18 -12.49
C GLU A 251 8.27 2.30 -11.62
N ARG A 252 8.21 3.51 -12.19
CA ARG A 252 7.49 4.63 -11.56
C ARG A 252 5.97 4.39 -11.69
N PRO A 253 5.12 4.88 -10.76
CA PRO A 253 3.68 4.65 -10.82
C PRO A 253 3.03 5.09 -12.13
N ASP A 254 3.50 6.17 -12.75
CA ASP A 254 3.05 6.61 -14.07
C ASP A 254 3.37 5.57 -15.14
N ALA A 255 4.59 5.04 -15.20
CA ALA A 255 4.95 4.01 -16.18
C ALA A 255 4.11 2.74 -16.01
N PHE A 256 3.87 2.30 -14.78
CA PHE A 256 3.08 1.09 -14.50
C PHE A 256 1.58 1.27 -14.83
N CYS A 257 1.00 2.44 -14.54
CA CYS A 257 -0.45 2.62 -14.61
C CYS A 257 -0.96 3.09 -15.97
N MET A 258 -0.13 3.70 -16.82
CA MET A 258 -0.60 4.42 -18.01
C MET A 258 -1.32 3.54 -19.05
N ASP A 259 -0.99 2.25 -19.14
CA ASP A 259 -1.72 1.33 -20.04
C ASP A 259 -3.13 0.96 -19.52
N LEU A 260 -3.40 1.27 -18.25
CA LEU A 260 -4.58 0.84 -17.49
C LEU A 260 -5.48 1.99 -17.04
N ILE A 261 -5.12 3.24 -17.33
CA ILE A 261 -5.91 4.47 -17.07
C ILE A 261 -6.45 4.99 -18.41
#